data_AF-A0A929UED0-F1
#
_entry.id   AF-A0A929UED0-F1
#
_cell.length_a   1.000
_cell.length_b   1.000
_cell.length_c   1.000
_cell.angle_alpha   90.00
_cell.angle_beta   90.00
_cell.angle_gamma   90.00
#
_symmetry.space_group_name_H-M   'P 1'
#
loop_
_entity.id
_entity.type
_entity.pdbx_description
1 polymer ?
#
loop_
_entity_poly.entity_id
_entity_poly.type
_entity_poly.pdbx_seq_one_letter_code
_entity_poly.pdbx_strand_id
1 'polypeptide(L)' 'IIAPRISSVKDCDKIIVMEQGRIDGFDTHENLMKKNRIYREVYASLTGNTDLDNL' A
#
# COMPACT_ATOMS: atom_id res chain seq x y z
N ILE A 1 9.46 -9.84 -1.65
CA ILE A 1 9.50 -9.21 -0.30
C ILE A 1 8.07 -9.26 0.26
N ILE A 2 7.87 -9.70 1.50
CA ILE A 2 6.59 -9.53 2.23
C ILE A 2 6.92 -8.56 3.38
N ALA A 3 6.72 -7.26 3.17
CA ALA A 3 7.29 -6.24 4.05
C ALA A 3 6.25 -5.67 5.04
N PRO A 4 6.57 -5.67 6.35
CA PRO A 4 5.92 -4.84 7.36
C PRO A 4 6.59 -3.44 7.54
N ARG A 5 7.63 -3.11 6.76
CA ARG A 5 8.24 -1.77 6.73
C ARG A 5 7.90 -1.03 5.42
N ILE A 6 7.31 0.16 5.55
CA ILE A 6 6.78 0.97 4.45
C ILE A 6 7.82 1.30 3.38
N SER A 7 9.08 1.52 3.78
CA SER A 7 10.15 1.90 2.86
C SER A 7 10.40 0.89 1.74
N SER A 8 10.07 -0.39 1.94
CA SER A 8 10.23 -1.42 0.91
C SER A 8 9.00 -1.58 0.00
N VAL A 9 7.85 -1.01 0.35
CA VAL A 9 6.59 -1.17 -0.39
C VAL A 9 6.50 -0.17 -1.54
N LYS A 10 6.96 1.07 -1.32
CA LYS A 10 6.94 2.13 -2.36
C LYS A 10 7.81 1.78 -3.56
N ASP A 11 8.95 1.12 -3.32
CA ASP A 11 9.94 0.79 -4.34
C ASP A 11 9.71 -0.59 -5.00
N CYS A 12 8.57 -1.22 -4.74
CA CYS A 12 8.24 -2.50 -5.38
C CYS A 12 7.83 -2.31 -6.84
N ASP A 13 8.40 -3.14 -7.73
CA ASP A 13 8.04 -3.17 -9.16
C ASP A 13 6.55 -3.49 -9.37
N LYS A 14 6.00 -4.37 -8.54
CA LYS A 14 4.59 -4.75 -8.49
C LYS A 14 4.17 -5.13 -7.07
N ILE A 15 2.92 -4.85 -6.75
CA ILE A 15 2.29 -5.09 -5.45
C ILE A 15 0.98 -5.82 -5.69
N ILE A 16 0.74 -6.90 -4.94
CA ILE A 16 -0.54 -7.62 -4.91
C ILE A 16 -1.28 -7.18 -3.65
N VAL A 17 -2.49 -6.68 -3.82
CA VAL A 17 -3.46 -6.38 -2.76
C VAL A 17 -4.40 -7.56 -2.65
N MET A 18 -4.52 -8.12 -1.45
CA MET A 18 -5.39 -9.26 -1.18
C MET A 18 -6.42 -8.91 -0.12
N GLU A 19 -7.67 -9.34 -0.35
CA GLU A 19 -8.77 -9.24 0.59
C GLU A 19 -9.46 -10.61 0.67
N GLN A 20 -9.57 -11.18 1.88
CA GLN A 20 -10.28 -12.45 2.14
C GLN A 20 -9.86 -13.61 1.20
N GLY A 21 -8.56 -13.72 0.92
CA GLY A 21 -8.02 -14.77 0.05
C GLY A 21 -8.23 -14.53 -1.45
N ARG A 22 -8.73 -13.36 -1.85
CA ARG A 22 -8.87 -12.94 -3.25
C ARG A 22 -7.93 -11.79 -3.57
N ILE A 23 -7.52 -11.69 -4.82
CA ILE A 23 -6.72 -10.57 -5.32
C ILE A 23 -7.68 -9.42 -5.65
N ASP A 24 -7.50 -8.28 -4.98
CA ASP A 24 -8.26 -7.05 -5.22
C ASP A 24 -7.49 -6.08 -6.16
N GLY A 25 -6.16 -6.14 -6.16
CA GLY A 25 -5.33 -5.31 -7.00
C GLY A 25 -3.97 -5.92 -7.29
N PHE A 26 -3.44 -5.68 -8.48
CA PHE A 26 -2.07 -6.06 -8.84
C PHE A 26 -1.45 -5.01 -9.76
N ASP A 27 -0.66 -4.10 -9.19
CA ASP A 27 0.00 -3.05 -9.96
C ASP A 27 1.16 -2.39 -9.22
N THR A 28 1.74 -1.33 -9.78
CA THR A 28 2.74 -0.48 -9.11
C THR A 28 2.12 0.30 -7.94
N HIS A 29 2.97 0.79 -7.02
CA HIS A 29 2.55 1.67 -5.93
C HIS A 29 1.71 2.86 -6.43
N GLU A 30 2.19 3.57 -7.46
CA GLU A 30 1.52 4.76 -8.00
C GLU A 30 0.13 4.45 -8.57
N ASN A 31 -0.02 3.32 -9.28
CA ASN A 31 -1.29 2.92 -9.86
C ASN A 31 -2.28 2.49 -8.79
N LEU A 32 -1.82 1.72 -7.79
CA LEU A 32 -2.67 1.30 -6.68
C LEU A 32 -3.09 2.49 -5.80
N MET A 33 -2.21 3.46 -5.55
CA MET A 33 -2.58 4.71 -4.86
C MET A 33 -3.70 5.48 -5.58
N LYS A 34 -3.70 5.48 -6.91
CA LYS A 34 -4.72 6.18 -7.70
C LYS A 34 -6.02 5.40 -7.82
N LYS A 35 -5.94 4.07 -7.97
CA LYS A 35 -7.06 3.23 -8.44
C LYS A 35 -7.60 2.25 -7.41
N ASN A 36 -6.85 1.94 -6.35
CA ASN A 36 -7.22 0.91 -5.39
C ASN A 36 -7.45 1.51 -4.00
N ARG A 37 -8.68 1.39 -3.49
CA ARG A 37 -9.07 1.93 -2.17
C ARG A 37 -8.42 1.15 -1.03
N ILE A 38 -8.42 -0.18 -1.10
CA ILE A 38 -7.91 -1.06 -0.04
C ILE A 38 -6.42 -0.80 0.19
N TYR A 39 -5.65 -0.68 -0.90
CA TYR A 39 -4.24 -0.35 -0.82
C TYR A 39 -3.97 0.98 -0.13
N ARG A 40 -4.76 2.02 -0.42
CA ARG A 40 -4.64 3.32 0.26
C ARG A 40 -4.91 3.23 1.76
N GLU A 41 -5.96 2.51 2.15
CA GLU A 41 -6.33 2.33 3.56
C GLU A 41 -5.26 1.55 4.33
N VAL A 42 -4.75 0.47 3.75
CA VAL A 42 -3.65 -0.32 4.33
C VAL A 42 -2.38 0.52 4.40
N TYR A 43 -2.02 1.23 3.33
CA TYR A 43 -0.81 2.06 3.31
C TYR A 43 -0.89 3.19 4.34
N ALA A 44 -2.02 3.89 4.46
CA ALA A 44 -2.24 4.92 5.47
C ALA A 44 -2.16 4.35 6.90
N SER A 45 -2.65 3.13 7.11
CA SER A 45 -2.53 2.44 8.41
C SER A 45 -1.09 2.06 8.74
N LEU A 46 -0.28 1.75 7.73
CA LEU A 46 1.14 1.48 7.87
C LEU A 46 1.95 2.78 8.12
N THR A 47 1.58 3.90 7.49
CA THR A 47 2.23 5.21 7.69
C THR A 47 1.65 6.04 8.85
N GLY A 48 0.66 5.49 9.57
CA GLY A 48 -0.13 6.12 10.63
C GLY A 48 0.62 6.46 11.94
N ASN A 49 1.86 6.93 11.84
CA ASN A 49 2.58 7.66 12.89
C ASN A 49 3.59 8.69 12.34
N THR A 50 3.55 9.03 11.04
CA THR A 50 4.57 9.96 10.47
C THR A 50 4.00 11.00 9.51
N ASP A 51 2.81 10.80 8.93
CA ASP A 51 2.24 11.74 7.95
C ASP A 51 1.05 12.59 8.48
N LEU A 52 0.58 12.37 9.72
CA LEU A 52 -0.43 13.23 10.37
C LEU A 52 0.17 14.44 11.11
N ASP A 53 1.50 14.49 11.28
CA ASP A 53 2.20 15.58 11.98
C ASP A 53 2.63 16.73 11.05
N ASN A 54 2.31 16.67 9.76
CA ASN A 54 2.71 17.66 8.75
C ASN A 54 1.55 18.21 7.91
N LEU A 55 0.42 18.54 8.56
CA LEU A 55 -0.60 19.44 8.00
C LEU A 55 -0.94 20.57 8.97
#